data_AF-A0A158P0W8-F1
#
_entry.id   AF-A0A158P0W8-F1
#
_cell.length_a   1.000
_cell.length_b   1.000
_cell.length_c   1.000
_cell.angle_alpha   90.00
_cell.angle_beta   90.00
_cell.angle_gamma   90.00
#
_symmetry.space_group_name_H-M   'P 1'
#
loop_
_entity.id
_entity.type
_entity.pdbx_description
1 polymer ?
#
loop_
_entity_poly.entity_id
_entity_poly.type
_entity_poly.pdbx_seq_one_letter_code
_entity_poly.pdbx_strand_id
1 'polypeptide(L)'
;MPEEENFCKKMSKATRGIHAISDALVNAKLAFGFLDDSVWADGLLVFYEVFRYLEGAMIRLRNTKIGLLPLSELQRTEAFERDLDHYLGKGWRKNYSPRDSVTKYLMRLREVEDTDPTLLMAYIYHLYMGLLSGGIILRKKRQIVQKISPFKAQPSNDGNNVTDFGQNSIFQLKRELRESMNRIAETLDEDTKNKLIEESKIVFELNNEIIKSVQTGSHVFEKIFYFIGPVLLVLFVLIIVLNILYKYIIR
;
A
#
# COMPACT_ATOMS: atom_id res chain seq x y z
N MET A 1 -17.62 34.51 3.07
CA MET A 1 -17.98 33.19 3.65
C MET A 1 -16.75 32.30 3.56
N PRO A 2 -16.37 31.57 4.62
CA PRO A 2 -15.43 30.47 4.45
C PRO A 2 -16.04 29.49 3.43
N GLU A 3 -15.23 29.06 2.46
CA GLU A 3 -15.61 28.03 1.49
C GLU A 3 -16.11 26.80 2.27
N GLU A 4 -17.34 26.35 2.00
CA GLU A 4 -17.92 25.21 2.70
C GLU A 4 -17.01 23.98 2.54
N GLU A 5 -16.69 23.30 3.65
CA GLU A 5 -15.78 22.17 3.62
C GLU A 5 -16.38 21.01 2.79
N ASN A 6 -15.79 20.73 1.62
CA ASN A 6 -16.27 19.66 0.75
C ASN A 6 -16.21 18.26 1.42
N PHE A 7 -17.03 17.34 0.92
CA PHE A 7 -17.22 16.03 1.55
C PHE A 7 -15.92 15.22 1.69
N CYS A 8 -15.07 15.21 0.67
CA CYS A 8 -13.78 14.53 0.72
C CYS A 8 -12.86 15.08 1.82
N LYS A 9 -12.87 16.40 2.06
CA LYS A 9 -12.13 17.01 3.20
C LYS A 9 -12.68 16.51 4.54
N LYS A 10 -14.01 16.39 4.69
CA LYS A 10 -14.65 15.81 5.89
C LYS A 10 -14.20 14.37 6.13
N MET A 11 -14.22 13.51 5.09
CA MET A 11 -13.72 12.13 5.17
C MET A 11 -12.23 12.07 5.59
N SER A 12 -11.38 12.90 4.98
CA SER A 12 -9.96 12.96 5.33
C SER A 12 -9.71 13.45 6.76
N LYS A 13 -10.51 14.41 7.24
CA LYS A 13 -10.42 14.90 8.62
C LYS A 13 -10.82 13.83 9.61
N ALA A 14 -11.92 13.12 9.36
CA ALA A 14 -12.43 12.05 10.23
C ALA A 14 -11.48 10.85 10.35
N THR A 15 -10.69 10.58 9.30
CA THR A 15 -9.77 9.44 9.24
C THR A 15 -8.32 9.77 9.59
N ARG A 16 -7.99 11.04 9.85
CA ARG A 16 -6.59 11.49 10.05
C ARG A 16 -5.84 10.68 11.12
N GLY A 17 -6.47 10.42 12.26
CA GLY A 17 -5.84 9.69 13.37
C GLY A 17 -5.49 8.25 12.99
N ILE A 18 -6.43 7.53 12.41
CA ILE A 18 -6.23 6.12 12.02
C ILE A 18 -5.37 5.97 10.75
N HIS A 19 -5.39 6.96 9.86
CA HIS A 19 -4.46 7.06 8.73
C HIS A 19 -3.01 7.18 9.23
N ALA A 20 -2.75 7.98 10.27
CA ALA A 20 -1.40 8.09 10.84
C ALA A 20 -0.89 6.75 11.41
N ILE A 21 -1.78 5.92 11.99
CA ILE A 21 -1.45 4.56 12.41
C ILE A 21 -1.07 3.69 11.19
N SER A 22 -1.83 3.83 10.10
CA SER A 22 -1.54 3.14 8.82
C SER A 22 -0.17 3.51 8.29
N ASP A 23 0.15 4.80 8.25
CA ASP A 23 1.45 5.30 7.80
C ASP A 23 2.59 4.74 8.66
N ALA A 24 2.43 4.69 9.98
CA ALA A 24 3.42 4.12 10.89
C ALA A 24 3.65 2.63 10.64
N LEU A 25 2.57 1.84 10.51
CA LEU A 25 2.64 0.41 10.23
C LEU A 25 3.30 0.12 8.88
N VAL A 26 2.90 0.84 7.83
CA VAL A 26 3.49 0.71 6.49
C VAL A 26 4.97 1.04 6.53
N ASN A 27 5.37 2.18 7.12
CA ASN A 27 6.77 2.56 7.21
C ASN A 27 7.61 1.53 7.99
N ALA A 28 7.07 0.94 9.05
CA ALA A 28 7.73 -0.12 9.81
C ALA A 28 7.98 -1.38 8.95
N LYS A 29 7.00 -1.81 8.16
CA LYS A 29 7.15 -2.97 7.25
C LYS A 29 8.11 -2.68 6.10
N LEU A 30 8.12 -1.44 5.59
CA LEU A 30 8.96 -1.04 4.46
C LEU A 30 10.45 -0.94 4.77
N ALA A 31 10.83 -0.74 6.03
CA ALA A 31 12.23 -0.87 6.45
C ALA A 31 12.84 -2.21 5.98
N PHE A 32 12.00 -3.25 5.89
CA PHE A 32 12.36 -4.56 5.35
C PHE A 32 12.03 -4.69 3.86
N GLY A 33 10.84 -4.23 3.43
CA GLY A 33 10.36 -4.38 2.05
C GLY A 33 11.16 -3.65 0.97
N PHE A 34 12.02 -2.68 1.31
CA PHE A 34 12.89 -2.04 0.32
C PHE A 34 14.09 -2.89 -0.09
N LEU A 35 14.50 -3.84 0.75
CA LEU A 35 15.66 -4.72 0.52
C LEU A 35 15.26 -6.18 0.28
N ASP A 36 14.00 -6.52 0.56
CA ASP A 36 13.46 -7.87 0.42
C ASP A 36 12.20 -7.87 -0.45
N ASP A 37 12.35 -8.39 -1.67
CA ASP A 37 11.26 -8.52 -2.63
C ASP A 37 10.15 -9.45 -2.12
N SER A 38 10.45 -10.41 -1.24
CA SER A 38 9.41 -11.27 -0.64
C SER A 38 8.47 -10.47 0.26
N VAL A 39 9.00 -9.53 1.05
CA VAL A 39 8.20 -8.66 1.92
C VAL A 39 7.40 -7.66 1.09
N TRP A 40 7.98 -7.15 0.00
CA TRP A 40 7.25 -6.30 -0.93
C TRP A 40 6.09 -7.04 -1.60
N ALA A 41 6.34 -8.23 -2.12
CA ALA A 41 5.35 -9.10 -2.74
C ALA A 41 4.24 -9.46 -1.77
N ASP A 42 4.59 -9.76 -0.52
CA ASP A 42 3.63 -10.07 0.53
C ASP A 42 2.72 -8.86 0.85
N GLY A 43 3.29 -7.65 0.84
CA GLY A 43 2.54 -6.41 0.93
C GLY A 43 1.56 -6.23 -0.23
N LEU A 44 1.94 -6.57 -1.46
CA LEU A 44 1.03 -6.54 -2.62
C LEU A 44 -0.08 -7.60 -2.48
N LEU A 45 0.29 -8.80 -2.05
CA LEU A 45 -0.59 -9.97 -1.99
C LEU A 45 -1.77 -9.78 -1.04
N VAL A 46 -1.57 -9.08 0.10
CA VAL A 46 -2.66 -8.81 1.05
C VAL A 46 -3.69 -7.79 0.54
N PHE A 47 -3.34 -6.97 -0.45
CA PHE A 47 -4.28 -6.01 -1.07
C PHE A 47 -4.92 -6.54 -2.36
N TYR A 48 -4.30 -7.53 -3.02
CA TYR A 48 -4.76 -8.04 -4.33
C TYR A 48 -6.26 -8.38 -4.35
N GLU A 49 -6.71 -9.20 -3.42
CA GLU A 49 -8.11 -9.66 -3.38
C GLU A 49 -9.10 -8.53 -3.07
N VAL A 50 -8.66 -7.54 -2.27
CA VAL A 50 -9.48 -6.36 -1.93
C VAL A 50 -9.72 -5.51 -3.18
N PHE A 51 -8.66 -5.18 -3.93
CA PHE A 51 -8.81 -4.43 -5.19
C PHE A 51 -9.63 -5.22 -6.22
N ARG A 52 -9.37 -6.53 -6.36
CA ARG A 52 -10.13 -7.40 -7.26
C ARG A 52 -11.62 -7.41 -6.94
N TYR A 53 -11.96 -7.50 -5.66
CA TYR A 53 -13.35 -7.46 -5.21
C TYR A 53 -14.01 -6.13 -5.59
N LEU A 54 -13.37 -5.01 -5.26
CA LEU A 54 -13.91 -3.67 -5.49
C LEU A 54 -14.07 -3.36 -6.98
N GLU A 55 -13.11 -3.74 -7.81
CA GLU A 55 -13.21 -3.59 -9.27
C GLU A 55 -14.36 -4.43 -9.84
N GLY A 56 -14.53 -5.65 -9.36
CA GLY A 56 -15.69 -6.48 -9.69
C GLY A 56 -17.01 -5.82 -9.26
N ALA A 57 -17.06 -5.23 -8.06
CA ALA A 57 -18.24 -4.53 -7.55
C ALA A 57 -18.56 -3.29 -8.40
N MET A 58 -17.56 -2.50 -8.81
CA MET A 58 -17.75 -1.35 -9.69
C MET A 58 -18.35 -1.75 -11.05
N ILE A 59 -18.01 -2.92 -11.58
CA ILE A 59 -18.60 -3.46 -12.83
C ILE A 59 -20.05 -3.91 -12.61
N ARG A 60 -20.31 -4.65 -11.51
CA ARG A 60 -21.65 -5.14 -11.16
C ARG A 60 -22.62 -3.98 -10.90
N LEU A 61 -22.15 -2.95 -10.20
CA LEU A 61 -22.93 -1.82 -9.72
C LEU A 61 -22.81 -0.58 -10.61
N ARG A 62 -22.37 -0.74 -11.86
CA ARG A 62 -22.15 0.37 -12.82
C ARG A 62 -23.38 1.25 -13.08
N ASN A 63 -24.59 0.73 -12.84
CA ASN A 63 -25.84 1.47 -13.02
C ASN A 63 -26.30 2.21 -11.74
N THR A 64 -25.46 2.21 -10.69
CA THR A 64 -25.71 2.90 -9.41
C THR A 64 -24.79 4.12 -9.26
N LYS A 65 -24.85 4.82 -8.11
CA LYS A 65 -23.92 5.94 -7.81
C LYS A 65 -22.45 5.52 -7.85
N ILE A 66 -22.11 4.25 -7.59
CA ILE A 66 -20.73 3.74 -7.70
C ILE A 66 -20.20 3.86 -9.13
N GLY A 67 -21.05 3.64 -10.14
CA GLY A 67 -20.65 3.73 -11.54
C GLY A 67 -20.28 5.14 -12.01
N LEU A 68 -20.52 6.16 -11.17
CA LEU A 68 -20.09 7.54 -11.41
C LEU A 68 -18.62 7.78 -11.00
N LEU A 69 -17.98 6.84 -10.29
CA LEU A 69 -16.56 6.87 -10.00
C LEU A 69 -15.74 6.38 -11.20
N PRO A 70 -14.55 6.95 -11.46
CA PRO A 70 -13.71 6.51 -12.57
C PRO A 70 -13.20 5.08 -12.36
N LEU A 71 -13.39 4.20 -13.33
CA LEU A 71 -12.92 2.81 -13.28
C LEU A 71 -11.82 2.52 -14.29
N SER A 72 -11.99 2.91 -15.56
CA SER A 72 -11.14 2.51 -16.69
C SER A 72 -9.66 2.78 -16.46
N GLU A 73 -9.32 3.94 -15.92
CA GLU A 73 -7.94 4.35 -15.69
C GLU A 73 -7.40 3.83 -14.35
N LEU A 74 -8.29 3.43 -13.43
CA LEU A 74 -7.94 3.01 -12.08
C LEU A 74 -7.71 1.51 -11.94
N GLN A 75 -8.32 0.65 -12.76
CA GLN A 75 -8.21 -0.82 -12.67
C GLN A 75 -6.77 -1.33 -12.47
N ARG A 76 -6.50 -1.95 -11.33
CA ARG A 76 -5.21 -2.48 -10.92
C ARG A 76 -5.18 -4.00 -10.80
N THR A 77 -6.30 -4.73 -10.88
CA THR A 77 -6.30 -6.20 -10.71
C THR A 77 -5.20 -6.84 -11.54
N GLU A 78 -5.22 -6.69 -12.87
CA GLU A 78 -4.19 -7.26 -13.76
C GLU A 78 -2.77 -6.77 -13.46
N ALA A 79 -2.63 -5.54 -12.98
CA ALA A 79 -1.34 -4.98 -12.59
C ALA A 79 -0.78 -5.65 -11.33
N PHE A 80 -1.64 -5.97 -10.35
CA PHE A 80 -1.26 -6.82 -9.21
C PHE A 80 -0.84 -8.21 -9.67
N GLU A 81 -1.56 -8.83 -10.60
CA GLU A 81 -1.26 -10.18 -11.08
C GLU A 81 0.12 -10.24 -11.73
N ARG A 82 0.47 -9.22 -12.53
CA ARG A 82 1.80 -9.10 -13.15
C ARG A 82 2.90 -8.88 -12.12
N ASP A 83 2.70 -8.01 -11.14
CA ASP A 83 3.69 -7.79 -10.09
C ASP A 83 3.87 -9.06 -9.23
N LEU A 84 2.78 -9.76 -8.91
CA LEU A 84 2.84 -11.02 -8.16
C LEU A 84 3.46 -12.15 -8.98
N ASP A 85 3.21 -12.25 -10.28
CA ASP A 85 3.90 -13.18 -11.18
C ASP A 85 5.40 -12.91 -11.22
N HIS A 86 5.79 -11.63 -11.22
CA HIS A 86 7.18 -11.22 -11.18
C HIS A 86 7.87 -11.64 -9.88
N TYR A 87 7.26 -11.37 -8.73
CA TYR A 87 7.91 -11.61 -7.42
C TYR A 87 7.74 -13.03 -6.87
N LEU A 88 6.59 -13.67 -7.10
CA LEU A 88 6.24 -14.99 -6.55
C LEU A 88 6.30 -16.10 -7.61
N GLY A 89 6.47 -15.74 -8.89
CA GLY A 89 6.48 -16.66 -10.03
C GLY A 89 5.08 -16.97 -10.56
N LYS A 90 4.96 -17.25 -11.87
CA LYS A 90 3.69 -17.50 -12.60
C LYS A 90 2.75 -18.58 -12.03
N GLY A 91 3.21 -19.36 -11.05
CA GLY A 91 2.45 -20.41 -10.38
C GLY A 91 1.91 -20.01 -9.00
N TRP A 92 2.12 -18.77 -8.55
CA TRP A 92 1.85 -18.34 -7.17
C TRP A 92 0.41 -18.62 -6.72
N ARG A 93 -0.55 -18.53 -7.65
CA ARG A 93 -1.96 -18.82 -7.37
C ARG A 93 -2.27 -20.25 -6.96
N LYS A 94 -1.48 -21.24 -7.39
CA LYS A 94 -1.80 -22.67 -7.19
C LYS A 94 -1.92 -23.05 -5.72
N ASN A 95 -1.12 -22.40 -4.87
CA ASN A 95 -1.08 -22.62 -3.43
C ASN A 95 -1.51 -21.37 -2.65
N TYR A 96 -2.09 -20.40 -3.32
CA TYR A 96 -2.53 -19.16 -2.69
C TYR A 96 -3.88 -19.36 -2.02
N SER A 97 -3.99 -18.90 -0.78
CA SER A 97 -5.26 -18.69 -0.11
C SER A 97 -5.20 -17.36 0.63
N PRO A 98 -6.27 -16.53 0.59
CA PRO A 98 -6.29 -15.28 1.33
C PRO A 98 -6.09 -15.54 2.83
N ARG A 99 -5.32 -14.67 3.50
CA ARG A 99 -5.15 -14.73 4.95
C ARG A 99 -6.47 -14.42 5.66
N ASP A 100 -6.61 -14.85 6.90
CA ASP A 100 -7.78 -14.56 7.73
C ASP A 100 -8.12 -13.07 7.78
N SER A 101 -7.10 -12.20 7.87
CA SER A 101 -7.27 -10.74 7.83
C SER A 101 -7.87 -10.24 6.51
N VAL A 102 -7.46 -10.82 5.38
CA VAL A 102 -7.98 -10.51 4.05
C VAL A 102 -9.38 -11.09 3.89
N THR A 103 -9.62 -12.32 4.33
CA THR A 103 -10.94 -12.97 4.33
C THR A 103 -11.95 -12.15 5.13
N LYS A 104 -11.57 -11.68 6.33
CA LYS A 104 -12.39 -10.77 7.14
C LYS A 104 -12.72 -9.48 6.40
N TYR A 105 -11.74 -8.89 5.71
CA TYR A 105 -11.96 -7.71 4.87
C TYR A 105 -12.99 -8.02 3.78
N LEU A 106 -12.81 -9.10 3.03
CA LEU A 106 -13.73 -9.50 1.95
C LEU A 106 -15.15 -9.79 2.47
N MET A 107 -15.28 -10.37 3.68
CA MET A 107 -16.56 -10.57 4.33
C MET A 107 -17.27 -9.24 4.61
N ARG A 108 -16.54 -8.24 5.12
CA ARG A 108 -17.09 -6.89 5.32
C ARG A 108 -17.51 -6.25 4.00
N LEU A 109 -16.69 -6.36 2.95
CA LEU A 109 -17.06 -5.83 1.63
C LEU A 109 -18.34 -6.46 1.08
N ARG A 110 -18.51 -7.78 1.27
CA ARG A 110 -19.72 -8.49 0.89
C ARG A 110 -20.93 -8.04 1.70
N GLU A 111 -20.80 -7.96 3.02
CA GLU A 111 -21.86 -7.48 3.89
C GLU A 111 -22.33 -6.07 3.48
N VAL A 112 -21.38 -5.17 3.20
CA VAL A 112 -21.66 -3.82 2.73
C VAL A 112 -22.35 -3.84 1.36
N GLU A 113 -21.85 -4.63 0.40
CA GLU A 113 -22.48 -4.75 -0.93
C GLU A 113 -23.94 -5.25 -0.83
N ASP A 114 -24.20 -6.20 0.06
CA ASP A 114 -25.52 -6.83 0.23
C ASP A 114 -26.52 -5.94 0.98
N THR A 115 -26.05 -5.04 1.85
CA THR A 115 -26.90 -4.24 2.75
C THR A 115 -27.04 -2.77 2.33
N ASP A 116 -25.93 -2.10 2.02
CA ASP A 116 -25.90 -0.73 1.51
C ASP A 116 -24.69 -0.54 0.58
N PRO A 117 -24.80 -0.93 -0.70
CA PRO A 117 -23.68 -0.92 -1.62
C PRO A 117 -23.07 0.47 -1.78
N THR A 118 -23.81 1.55 -1.54
CA THR A 118 -23.30 2.93 -1.59
C THR A 118 -22.05 3.11 -0.73
N LEU A 119 -21.95 2.40 0.40
CA LEU A 119 -20.82 2.52 1.31
C LEU A 119 -19.51 1.93 0.76
N LEU A 120 -19.56 1.09 -0.29
CA LEU A 120 -18.36 0.64 -1.02
C LEU A 120 -17.55 1.81 -1.58
N MET A 121 -18.17 2.97 -1.82
CA MET A 121 -17.46 4.16 -2.28
C MET A 121 -16.40 4.65 -1.28
N ALA A 122 -16.57 4.41 0.03
CA ALA A 122 -15.54 4.72 1.02
C ALA A 122 -14.27 3.89 0.78
N TYR A 123 -14.42 2.59 0.51
CA TYR A 123 -13.31 1.68 0.22
C TYR A 123 -12.60 2.05 -1.08
N ILE A 124 -13.37 2.22 -2.17
CA ILE A 124 -12.85 2.63 -3.48
C ILE A 124 -12.07 3.94 -3.35
N TYR A 125 -12.67 4.96 -2.72
CA TYR A 125 -12.03 6.26 -2.55
C TYR A 125 -10.70 6.16 -1.78
N HIS A 126 -10.70 5.57 -0.59
CA HIS A 126 -9.49 5.56 0.25
C HIS A 126 -8.38 4.67 -0.30
N LEU A 127 -8.71 3.49 -0.85
CA LEU A 127 -7.69 2.58 -1.40
C LEU A 127 -7.02 3.17 -2.65
N TYR A 128 -7.79 3.72 -3.60
CA TYR A 128 -7.20 4.36 -4.78
C TYR A 128 -6.49 5.66 -4.45
N MET A 129 -7.03 6.49 -3.54
CA MET A 129 -6.33 7.70 -3.09
C MET A 129 -5.01 7.37 -2.38
N GLY A 130 -4.99 6.32 -1.57
CA GLY A 130 -3.80 5.78 -0.92
C GLY A 130 -2.78 5.28 -1.94
N LEU A 131 -3.21 4.51 -2.94
CA LEU A 131 -2.36 4.01 -4.01
C LEU A 131 -1.74 5.14 -4.85
N LEU A 132 -2.56 6.09 -5.30
CA LEU A 132 -2.15 7.25 -6.11
C LEU A 132 -1.29 8.28 -5.34
N SER A 133 -1.18 8.13 -4.01
CA SER A 133 -0.39 9.01 -3.15
C SER A 133 0.75 8.24 -2.49
N GLY A 134 0.43 7.46 -1.45
CA GLY A 134 1.38 6.63 -0.72
C GLY A 134 2.07 5.64 -1.64
N GLY A 135 1.32 4.84 -2.42
CA GLY A 135 1.88 3.82 -3.31
C GLY A 135 2.96 4.37 -4.27
N ILE A 136 2.71 5.53 -4.89
CA ILE A 136 3.68 6.20 -5.77
C ILE A 136 4.94 6.62 -5.00
N ILE A 137 4.80 7.14 -3.78
CA ILE A 137 5.93 7.51 -2.91
C ILE A 137 6.74 6.27 -2.53
N LEU A 138 6.06 5.18 -2.16
CA LEU A 138 6.71 3.92 -1.77
C LEU A 138 7.52 3.33 -2.92
N ARG A 139 6.95 3.29 -4.13
CA ARG A 139 7.66 2.87 -5.35
C ARG A 139 8.92 3.68 -5.57
N LYS A 140 8.83 5.02 -5.51
CA LYS A 140 9.99 5.91 -5.70
C LYS A 140 11.07 5.67 -4.65
N LYS A 141 10.69 5.53 -3.37
CA LYS A 141 11.64 5.22 -2.29
C LYS A 141 12.34 3.87 -2.53
N ARG A 142 11.59 2.83 -2.88
CA ARG A 142 12.15 1.50 -3.18
C ARG A 142 13.13 1.55 -4.35
N GLN A 143 12.77 2.23 -5.44
CA GLN A 143 13.66 2.41 -6.60
C GLN A 143 14.96 3.14 -6.24
N ILE A 144 14.91 4.13 -5.34
CA ILE A 144 16.12 4.82 -4.84
C ILE A 144 16.98 3.84 -4.04
N VAL A 145 16.40 3.10 -3.10
CA VAL A 145 17.12 2.11 -2.27
C VAL A 145 17.76 1.01 -3.12
N GLN A 146 17.04 0.48 -4.11
CA GLN A 146 17.56 -0.54 -5.02
C GLN A 146 18.71 -0.03 -5.88
N LYS A 147 18.70 1.25 -6.30
CA LYS A 147 19.78 1.86 -7.09
C LYS A 147 21.08 2.04 -6.29
N ILE A 148 20.98 2.31 -4.99
CA ILE A 148 22.13 2.53 -4.10
C ILE A 148 22.60 1.25 -3.40
N SER A 149 21.81 0.18 -3.43
CA SER A 149 22.17 -1.09 -2.83
C SER A 149 23.40 -1.71 -3.53
N PRO A 150 24.43 -2.16 -2.78
CA PRO A 150 25.58 -2.86 -3.36
C PRO A 150 25.18 -4.24 -3.91
N PHE A 151 24.07 -4.79 -3.43
CA PHE A 151 23.43 -6.00 -3.97
C PHE A 151 22.46 -5.59 -5.08
N LYS A 152 23.02 -5.20 -6.24
CA LYS A 152 22.22 -4.86 -7.42
C LYS A 152 21.45 -6.10 -7.88
N ALA A 153 20.13 -6.14 -7.64
CA ALA A 153 19.25 -6.90 -8.51
C ALA A 153 19.39 -6.32 -9.93
N GLN A 154 19.34 -7.18 -10.96
CA GLN A 154 19.35 -6.68 -12.33
C GLN A 154 18.22 -5.65 -12.51
N PRO A 155 18.45 -4.55 -13.25
CA PRO A 155 17.39 -3.62 -13.56
C PRO A 155 16.30 -4.37 -14.32
N SER A 156 15.15 -4.58 -13.68
CA SER A 156 13.94 -5.02 -14.34
C SER A 156 12.98 -3.84 -14.39
N ASN A 157 12.37 -3.62 -15.55
CA ASN A 157 11.28 -2.65 -15.70
C ASN A 157 9.95 -3.19 -15.17
N ASP A 158 9.94 -4.42 -14.67
CA ASP A 158 8.76 -5.13 -14.19
C ASP A 158 8.66 -5.06 -12.65
N GLY A 159 7.55 -5.54 -12.07
CA GLY A 159 7.34 -5.53 -10.62
C GLY A 159 6.94 -4.17 -10.03
N ASN A 160 6.55 -3.20 -10.86
CA ASN A 160 6.07 -1.89 -10.43
C ASN A 160 4.69 -1.52 -11.02
N ASN A 161 4.03 -2.49 -11.64
CA ASN A 161 2.87 -2.33 -12.49
C ASN A 161 1.66 -1.80 -11.72
N VAL A 162 1.48 -2.19 -10.45
CA VAL A 162 0.40 -1.70 -9.59
C VAL A 162 0.43 -0.17 -9.43
N THR A 163 1.61 0.42 -9.57
CA THR A 163 1.83 1.88 -9.45
C THR A 163 2.22 2.53 -10.78
N ASP A 164 2.13 1.80 -11.88
CA ASP A 164 2.32 2.30 -13.23
C ASP A 164 0.96 2.54 -13.88
N PHE A 165 0.67 3.83 -14.13
CA PHE A 165 -0.57 4.28 -14.75
C PHE A 165 -0.35 4.68 -16.22
N GLY A 166 0.78 4.28 -16.81
CA GLY A 166 1.13 4.59 -18.19
C GLY A 166 1.24 6.09 -18.43
N GLN A 167 0.52 6.59 -19.43
CA GLN A 167 0.52 8.03 -19.78
C GLN A 167 -0.42 8.86 -18.90
N ASN A 168 -1.20 8.24 -18.01
CA ASN A 168 -2.15 8.97 -17.18
C ASN A 168 -1.44 9.81 -16.12
N SER A 169 -1.88 11.06 -15.97
CA SER A 169 -1.38 11.93 -14.92
C SER A 169 -1.94 11.53 -13.57
N ILE A 170 -1.07 11.12 -12.64
CA ILE A 170 -1.44 10.82 -11.25
C ILE A 170 -2.17 12.00 -10.60
N PHE A 171 -1.82 13.24 -10.97
CA PHE A 171 -2.52 14.42 -10.48
C PHE A 171 -3.98 14.45 -10.98
N GLN A 172 -4.20 14.21 -12.27
CA GLN A 172 -5.54 14.20 -12.86
C GLN A 172 -6.39 13.07 -12.29
N LEU A 173 -5.85 11.84 -12.19
CA LEU A 173 -6.57 10.69 -11.59
C LEU A 173 -7.05 10.98 -10.17
N LYS A 174 -6.19 11.55 -9.31
CA LYS A 174 -6.59 11.96 -7.95
C LYS A 174 -7.64 13.06 -7.94
N ARG A 175 -7.52 14.01 -8.87
CA ARG A 175 -8.46 15.13 -8.98
C ARG A 175 -9.84 14.59 -9.39
N GLU A 176 -9.90 13.80 -10.47
CA GLU A 176 -11.13 13.22 -11.01
C GLU A 176 -11.83 12.31 -9.99
N LEU A 177 -11.09 11.45 -9.28
CA LEU A 177 -11.66 10.61 -8.23
C LEU A 177 -12.28 11.46 -7.11
N ARG A 178 -11.57 12.49 -6.64
CA ARG A 178 -12.04 13.40 -5.59
C ARG A 178 -13.26 14.22 -6.04
N GLU A 179 -13.22 14.77 -7.24
CA GLU A 179 -14.31 15.58 -7.79
C GLU A 179 -15.55 14.71 -8.02
N SER A 180 -15.39 13.48 -8.49
CA SER A 180 -16.50 12.53 -8.65
C SER A 180 -17.13 12.20 -7.30
N MET A 181 -16.32 11.90 -6.29
CA MET A 181 -16.82 11.64 -4.93
C MET A 181 -17.56 12.84 -4.33
N ASN A 182 -17.04 14.06 -4.50
CA ASN A 182 -17.72 15.28 -4.04
C ASN A 182 -19.06 15.50 -4.76
N ARG A 183 -19.11 15.37 -6.10
CA ARG A 183 -20.35 15.51 -6.88
C ARG A 183 -21.38 14.46 -6.48
N ILE A 184 -20.97 13.21 -6.28
CA ILE A 184 -21.87 12.16 -5.80
C ILE A 184 -22.42 12.53 -4.43
N ALA A 185 -21.57 13.00 -3.52
CA ALA A 185 -21.97 13.38 -2.16
C ALA A 185 -23.01 14.50 -2.13
N GLU A 186 -22.98 15.45 -3.07
CA GLU A 186 -24.02 16.50 -3.19
C GLU A 186 -25.43 15.92 -3.39
N THR A 187 -25.54 14.71 -3.93
CA THR A 187 -26.82 14.01 -4.16
C THR A 187 -27.27 13.11 -3.00
N LEU A 188 -26.47 13.02 -1.93
CA LEU A 188 -26.74 12.17 -0.78
C LEU A 188 -27.36 12.95 0.38
N ASP A 189 -28.25 12.30 1.12
CA ASP A 189 -28.69 12.79 2.43
C ASP A 189 -27.56 12.74 3.47
N GLU A 190 -27.75 13.47 4.58
CA GLU A 190 -26.73 13.56 5.63
C GLU A 190 -26.52 12.23 6.38
N ASP A 191 -27.52 11.35 6.46
CA ASP A 191 -27.37 10.03 7.09
C ASP A 191 -26.39 9.16 6.29
N THR A 192 -26.57 9.09 4.97
CA THR A 192 -25.69 8.37 4.06
C THR A 192 -24.26 8.95 4.07
N LYS A 193 -24.12 10.28 4.09
CA LYS A 193 -22.81 10.95 4.24
C LYS A 193 -22.12 10.57 5.54
N ASN A 194 -22.87 10.54 6.65
CA ASN A 194 -22.33 10.14 7.95
C ASN A 194 -21.92 8.66 7.96
N LYS A 195 -22.73 7.76 7.38
CA LYS A 195 -22.37 6.35 7.20
C LYS A 195 -21.10 6.18 6.38
N LEU A 196 -20.92 6.93 5.29
CA LEU A 196 -19.69 6.92 4.49
C LEU A 196 -18.46 7.38 5.30
N ILE A 197 -18.62 8.35 6.20
CA ILE A 197 -17.56 8.83 7.10
C ILE A 197 -17.21 7.77 8.16
N GLU A 198 -18.20 7.08 8.73
CA GLU A 198 -17.95 5.99 9.67
C GLU A 198 -17.33 4.79 8.96
N GLU A 199 -17.84 4.40 7.79
CA GLU A 199 -17.28 3.32 6.99
C GLU A 199 -15.83 3.64 6.59
N SER A 200 -15.51 4.91 6.31
CA SER A 200 -14.13 5.36 6.06
C SER A 200 -13.17 5.00 7.19
N LYS A 201 -13.60 5.03 8.46
CA LYS A 201 -12.75 4.62 9.59
C LYS A 201 -12.53 3.11 9.56
N ILE A 202 -13.59 2.34 9.29
CA ILE A 202 -13.53 0.88 9.14
C ILE A 202 -12.57 0.49 8.02
N VAL A 203 -12.55 1.21 6.88
CA VAL A 203 -11.57 1.00 5.81
C VAL A 203 -10.14 1.00 6.36
N PHE A 204 -9.79 1.99 7.20
CA PHE A 204 -8.46 2.07 7.78
C PHE A 204 -8.21 1.03 8.88
N GLU A 205 -9.22 0.64 9.65
CA GLU A 205 -9.09 -0.47 10.62
C GLU A 205 -8.73 -1.77 9.91
N LEU A 206 -9.45 -2.10 8.84
CA LEU A 206 -9.22 -3.30 8.04
C LEU A 206 -7.89 -3.23 7.28
N ASN A 207 -7.55 -2.07 6.69
CA ASN A 207 -6.24 -1.84 6.08
C ASN A 207 -5.11 -2.10 7.09
N ASN A 208 -5.23 -1.57 8.30
CA ASN A 208 -4.25 -1.78 9.37
C ASN A 208 -4.11 -3.25 9.75
N GLU A 209 -5.22 -3.99 9.81
CA GLU A 209 -5.23 -5.42 10.11
C GLU A 209 -4.50 -6.24 9.04
N ILE A 210 -4.77 -5.99 7.76
CA ILE A 210 -4.06 -6.68 6.66
C ILE A 210 -2.59 -6.27 6.58
N ILE A 211 -2.24 -5.00 6.83
CA ILE A 211 -0.83 -4.54 6.86
C ILE A 211 -0.07 -5.20 8.01
N LYS A 212 -0.67 -5.34 9.20
CA LYS A 212 -0.05 -6.04 10.33
C LYS A 212 0.28 -7.49 9.99
N SER A 213 -0.59 -8.14 9.21
CA SER A 213 -0.41 -9.52 8.77
C SER A 213 0.73 -9.74 7.77
N VAL A 214 1.28 -8.67 7.17
CA VAL A 214 2.43 -8.76 6.25
C VAL A 214 3.62 -9.37 6.98
N GLN A 215 4.14 -10.46 6.42
CA GLN A 215 5.28 -11.20 6.97
C GLN A 215 6.58 -10.49 6.58
N THR A 216 7.42 -10.22 7.57
CA THR A 216 8.73 -9.56 7.40
C THR A 216 9.85 -10.55 7.68
N GLY A 217 9.87 -11.67 6.96
CA GLY A 217 10.57 -12.92 7.30
C GLY A 217 11.98 -12.84 7.92
N SER A 218 12.38 -13.94 8.56
CA SER A 218 13.67 -14.18 9.22
C SER A 218 14.92 -13.99 8.33
N HIS A 219 14.79 -14.04 7.00
CA HIS A 219 15.89 -13.81 6.04
C HIS A 219 16.42 -12.37 6.04
N VAL A 220 15.64 -11.42 6.55
CA VAL A 220 16.12 -10.07 6.80
C VAL A 220 17.24 -10.11 7.85
N PHE A 221 17.07 -10.85 8.95
CA PHE A 221 18.09 -10.94 9.99
C PHE A 221 19.35 -11.62 9.47
N GLU A 222 19.24 -12.64 8.62
CA GLU A 222 20.40 -13.22 7.94
C GLU A 222 21.12 -12.19 7.08
N LYS A 223 20.43 -11.47 6.18
CA LYS A 223 21.05 -10.47 5.31
C LYS A 223 21.66 -9.28 6.10
N ILE A 224 20.97 -8.80 7.13
CA ILE A 224 21.48 -7.77 8.05
C ILE A 224 22.73 -8.29 8.78
N PHE A 225 22.72 -9.53 9.26
CA PHE A 225 23.87 -10.14 9.92
C PHE A 225 25.08 -10.25 8.97
N TYR A 226 24.86 -10.66 7.71
CA TYR A 226 25.91 -10.71 6.69
C TYR A 226 26.41 -9.32 6.25
N PHE A 227 25.62 -8.26 6.43
CA PHE A 227 26.03 -6.88 6.10
C PHE A 227 26.73 -6.19 7.27
N ILE A 228 26.18 -6.29 8.49
CA ILE A 228 26.71 -5.65 9.69
C ILE A 228 27.94 -6.41 10.22
N GLY A 229 27.95 -7.74 10.12
CA GLY A 229 29.05 -8.58 10.62
C GLY A 229 30.42 -8.17 10.08
N PRO A 230 30.63 -8.06 8.75
CA PRO A 230 31.89 -7.61 8.18
C PRO A 230 32.25 -6.17 8.55
N VAL A 231 31.28 -5.26 8.63
CA VAL A 231 31.53 -3.86 9.01
C VAL A 231 32.00 -3.76 10.46
N LEU A 232 31.35 -4.47 11.38
CA LEU A 232 31.77 -4.56 12.78
C LEU A 232 33.12 -5.24 12.92
N LEU A 233 33.41 -6.28 12.12
CA LEU A 233 34.71 -6.93 12.08
C LEU A 233 35.82 -5.94 11.64
N VAL A 234 35.58 -5.17 10.58
CA VAL A 234 36.54 -4.17 10.09
C VAL A 234 36.78 -3.10 11.17
N LEU A 235 35.72 -2.56 11.78
CA LEU A 235 35.86 -1.58 12.87
C LEU A 235 36.62 -2.15 14.06
N PHE A 236 36.35 -3.40 14.44
CA PHE A 236 37.04 -4.08 15.53
C PHE A 236 38.53 -4.27 15.24
N VAL A 237 38.88 -4.72 14.03
CA VAL A 237 40.28 -4.84 13.58
C VAL A 237 40.97 -3.46 13.57
N LEU A 238 40.28 -2.42 13.09
CA LEU A 238 40.80 -1.05 13.06
C LEU A 238 41.14 -0.55 14.47
N ILE A 239 40.25 -0.80 15.44
CA ILE A 239 40.46 -0.46 16.86
C ILE A 239 41.68 -1.21 17.44
N ILE A 240 41.86 -2.50 17.10
CA ILE A 240 43.04 -3.27 17.54
C ILE A 240 44.32 -2.67 16.95
N VAL A 241 44.34 -2.40 15.65
CA VAL A 241 45.50 -1.84 14.96
C VAL A 241 45.88 -0.47 15.52
N LEU A 242 44.89 0.41 15.74
CA LEU A 242 45.11 1.72 16.36
C LEU A 242 45.68 1.59 17.77
N ASN A 243 45.19 0.66 18.58
CA ASN A 243 45.72 0.40 19.93
C ASN A 243 47.17 -0.11 19.91
N ILE A 244 47.53 -0.96 18.96
CA ILE A 244 48.90 -1.45 18.80
C ILE A 244 49.83 -0.31 18.39
N LEU A 245 49.44 0.50 17.38
CA LEU A 245 50.20 1.66 16.92
C LEU A 245 50.39 2.69 18.04
N TYR A 246 49.34 2.99 18.81
CA TYR A 246 49.42 3.90 19.95
C TYR A 246 50.46 3.44 20.99
N LYS A 247 50.49 2.15 21.33
CA LYS A 247 51.50 1.57 22.24
C LYS A 247 52.92 1.61 21.68
N TYR A 248 53.08 1.58 20.36
CA TYR A 248 54.39 1.63 19.70
C TYR A 248 54.93 3.07 19.59
N ILE A 249 54.06 4.08 19.51
CA ILE A 249 54.42 5.50 19.40
C ILE A 249 54.78 6.12 20.76
N ILE A 250 54.26 5.57 21.87
CA ILE A 250 54.48 6.09 23.24
C ILE A 250 55.65 5.39 23.96
N ARG A 251 56.31 4.45 23.28
CA ARG A 251 57.57 3.84 23.71
C ARG A 251 58.75 4.55 23.05
#